data_AF-A0A2C9CMJ5-F1
#
_entry.id   AF-A0A2C9CMJ5-F1
#
_cell.length_a   1.000
_cell.length_b   1.000
_cell.length_c   1.000
_cell.angle_alpha   90.00
_cell.angle_beta   90.00
_cell.angle_gamma   90.00
#
_symmetry.space_group_name_H-M   'P 1'
#
loop_
_entity.id
_entity.type
_entity.pdbx_description
1 polymer ?
#
loop_
_entity_poly.entity_id
_entity_poly.type
_entity_poly.pdbx_seq_one_letter_code
_entity_poly.pdbx_strand_id
1 'polypeptide(L)'
;MAKVKCPGSIRNATPTPIDRKCDNCGCDVEMWSDEEKADCPKCGTTIFKDKVPTCVEWCSSAEECMGDILDVKKIKEEARKRAEKDGDPKFVEKVSEMIKKKREEKGCDSE
;
A
#
# COMPACT_ATOMS: atom_id res chain seq x y z
N MET A 1 -7.95 17.21 -20.16
CA MET A 1 -8.34 16.39 -19.00
C MET A 1 -7.08 15.79 -18.39
N ALA A 2 -6.86 15.94 -17.08
CA ALA A 2 -5.72 15.27 -16.43
C ALA A 2 -5.96 13.76 -16.45
N LYS A 3 -5.06 13.01 -17.08
CA LYS A 3 -5.09 11.54 -17.10
C LYS A 3 -5.04 11.06 -15.65
N VAL A 4 -6.14 10.51 -15.14
CA VAL A 4 -6.20 9.91 -13.81
C VAL A 4 -5.17 8.79 -13.78
N LYS A 5 -4.04 9.04 -13.11
CA LYS A 5 -2.99 8.04 -12.89
C LYS A 5 -3.40 7.18 -11.71
N CYS A 6 -3.13 5.88 -11.79
CA CYS A 6 -3.37 4.98 -10.67
C CYS A 6 -2.69 5.55 -9.41
N PRO A 7 -3.44 5.85 -8.33
CA PRO A 7 -2.86 6.48 -7.15
C PRO A 7 -1.82 5.55 -6.47
N GLY A 8 -1.94 4.23 -6.66
CA GLY A 8 -0.92 3.26 -6.24
C GLY A 8 0.37 3.30 -7.07
N SER A 9 0.31 3.75 -8.32
CA SER A 9 1.47 3.84 -9.22
C SER A 9 2.39 5.03 -8.90
N ILE A 10 1.91 6.06 -8.19
CA ILE A 10 2.73 7.23 -7.81
C ILE A 10 3.94 6.80 -6.96
N ARG A 11 3.77 5.82 -6.07
CA ARG A 11 4.87 5.32 -5.22
C ARG A 11 5.87 4.43 -5.96
N ASN A 12 5.45 3.85 -7.08
CA ASN A 12 6.28 3.04 -7.97
C ASN A 12 6.80 3.83 -9.18
N ALA A 13 6.56 5.14 -9.23
CA ALA A 13 6.99 5.96 -10.36
C ALA A 13 8.52 6.04 -10.48
N THR A 14 9.22 5.90 -9.36
CA THR A 14 10.69 5.76 -9.33
C THR A 14 11.01 4.39 -8.75
N PRO A 15 11.51 3.45 -9.56
CA PRO A 15 11.88 2.13 -9.08
C PRO A 15 13.07 2.26 -8.12
N THR A 16 12.97 1.59 -6.99
CA THR A 16 14.01 1.54 -5.95
C THR A 16 14.53 0.12 -5.83
N PRO A 17 15.84 -0.09 -5.69
CA PRO A 17 16.40 -1.42 -5.48
C PRO A 17 15.98 -1.96 -4.10
N ILE A 18 15.66 -3.24 -4.05
CA ILE A 18 15.29 -4.00 -2.85
C ILE A 18 16.20 -5.22 -2.78
N ASP A 19 16.98 -5.31 -1.69
CA ASP A 19 17.81 -6.48 -1.43
C ASP A 19 16.98 -7.62 -0.85
N ARG A 20 17.04 -8.79 -1.48
CA ARG A 20 16.33 -9.99 -1.06
C ARG A 20 17.29 -11.17 -0.97
N LYS A 21 17.14 -12.01 0.05
CA LYS A 21 17.92 -13.24 0.15
C LYS A 21 17.21 -14.36 -0.61
N CYS A 22 17.97 -15.09 -1.41
CA CYS A 22 17.49 -16.29 -2.08
C CYS A 22 17.22 -17.41 -1.07
N ASP A 23 16.00 -17.94 -1.06
CA ASP A 23 15.61 -19.06 -0.18
C ASP A 23 16.38 -20.35 -0.48
N ASN A 24 16.88 -20.52 -1.71
CA ASN A 24 17.59 -21.73 -2.13
C ASN A 24 19.08 -21.68 -1.76
N CYS A 25 19.78 -20.57 -2.08
CA CYS A 25 21.25 -20.51 -1.95
C CYS A 25 21.76 -19.40 -1.01
N GLY A 26 20.88 -18.62 -0.39
CA GLY A 26 21.22 -17.56 0.56
C GLY A 26 21.94 -16.33 -0.01
N CYS A 27 22.08 -16.24 -1.34
CA CYS A 27 22.71 -15.10 -2.00
C CYS A 27 21.81 -13.88 -1.95
N ASP A 28 22.39 -12.70 -1.84
CA ASP A 28 21.66 -11.44 -2.00
C ASP A 28 21.31 -11.26 -3.49
N VAL A 29 20.04 -10.95 -3.72
CA VAL A 29 19.41 -10.75 -5.03
C VAL A 29 18.81 -9.36 -5.02
N GLU A 30 19.27 -8.53 -5.93
CA GLU A 30 18.68 -7.22 -6.18
C GLU A 30 17.38 -7.41 -6.97
N MET A 31 16.28 -6.89 -6.43
CA MET A 31 14.96 -6.87 -7.07
C MET A 31 14.46 -5.43 -7.10
N TRP A 32 13.90 -4.97 -8.22
CA TRP A 32 13.35 -3.61 -8.28
C TRP A 32 11.95 -3.52 -7.66
N SER A 33 11.57 -2.33 -7.17
CA SER A 33 10.26 -2.12 -6.54
C SER A 33 9.08 -2.27 -7.50
N ASP A 34 9.30 -2.16 -8.81
CA ASP A 34 8.33 -2.44 -9.86
C ASP A 34 8.31 -3.89 -10.34
N GLU A 35 9.33 -4.67 -10.01
CA GLU A 35 9.37 -6.10 -10.34
C GLU A 35 8.57 -6.94 -9.33
N GLU A 36 7.84 -7.92 -9.88
CA GLU A 36 7.10 -8.93 -9.10
C GLU A 36 7.99 -10.14 -8.76
N LYS A 37 8.99 -10.40 -9.61
CA LYS A 37 9.92 -11.52 -9.47
C LYS A 37 11.31 -11.13 -9.98
N ALA A 38 12.34 -11.80 -9.47
CA ALA A 38 13.72 -11.65 -9.90
C ALA A 38 14.41 -13.02 -9.85
N ASP A 39 15.31 -13.30 -10.79
CA ASP A 39 16.05 -14.55 -10.84
C ASP A 39 17.35 -14.44 -10.05
N CYS A 40 17.64 -15.44 -9.22
CA CYS A 40 18.88 -15.44 -8.44
C CYS A 40 20.10 -15.57 -9.36
N PRO A 41 21.08 -14.64 -9.30
CA PRO A 41 22.25 -14.67 -10.18
C PRO A 41 23.19 -15.86 -9.91
N LYS A 42 23.05 -16.52 -8.75
CA LYS A 42 23.90 -17.65 -8.34
C LYS A 42 23.33 -19.02 -8.67
N CYS A 43 22.03 -19.22 -8.46
CA CYS A 43 21.39 -20.54 -8.60
C CYS A 43 20.25 -20.59 -9.62
N GLY A 44 19.85 -19.45 -10.21
CA GLY A 44 18.78 -19.37 -11.19
C GLY A 44 17.37 -19.61 -10.64
N THR A 45 17.21 -19.68 -9.31
CA THR A 45 15.88 -19.79 -8.69
C THR A 45 15.14 -18.47 -8.81
N THR A 46 13.91 -18.49 -9.33
CA THR A 46 13.02 -17.33 -9.37
C THR A 46 12.50 -17.01 -7.97
N ILE A 47 12.76 -15.80 -7.49
CA ILE A 47 12.32 -15.28 -6.20
C ILE A 47 11.16 -14.33 -6.47
N PHE A 48 10.05 -14.55 -5.76
CA PHE A 48 8.88 -13.67 -5.83
C PHE A 48 8.93 -12.60 -4.74
N LYS A 49 8.31 -11.45 -5.02
CA LYS A 49 8.09 -10.42 -4.02
C LYS A 49 7.09 -10.92 -2.98
N ASP A 50 7.45 -10.85 -1.69
CA ASP A 50 6.61 -11.36 -0.60
C ASP A 50 5.28 -10.60 -0.41
N LYS A 51 5.17 -9.37 -0.94
CA LYS A 51 4.08 -8.47 -0.56
C LYS A 51 3.05 -8.30 -1.66
N VAL A 52 1.81 -8.64 -1.29
CA VAL A 52 0.59 -8.14 -1.91
C VAL A 52 0.69 -6.62 -2.05
N PRO A 53 0.38 -6.05 -3.23
CA PRO A 53 0.46 -4.62 -3.42
C PRO A 53 -0.51 -3.90 -2.48
N THR A 54 0.01 -2.96 -1.69
CA THR A 54 -0.75 -2.22 -0.67
C THR A 54 -1.95 -1.45 -1.24
N CYS A 55 -1.97 -1.16 -2.54
CA CYS A 55 -3.11 -0.53 -3.20
C CYS A 55 -4.38 -1.40 -3.16
N VAL A 56 -4.27 -2.72 -3.02
CA VAL A 56 -5.43 -3.62 -2.91
C VAL A 56 -6.25 -3.32 -1.65
N GLU A 57 -5.59 -2.89 -0.57
CA GLU A 57 -6.24 -2.67 0.73
C GLU A 57 -7.17 -1.45 0.73
N TRP A 58 -6.86 -0.41 -0.05
CA TRP A 58 -7.60 0.88 0.00
C TRP A 58 -8.20 1.32 -1.33
N CYS A 59 -7.76 0.77 -2.47
CA CYS A 59 -8.22 1.23 -3.77
C CYS A 59 -9.61 0.65 -4.10
N SER A 60 -10.55 1.53 -4.44
CA SER A 60 -11.91 1.15 -4.85
C SER A 60 -11.90 0.27 -6.10
N SER A 61 -11.05 0.58 -7.08
CA SER A 61 -10.93 -0.14 -8.35
C SER A 61 -10.03 -1.39 -8.28
N ALA A 62 -9.57 -1.80 -7.09
CA ALA A 62 -8.65 -2.94 -6.96
C ALA A 62 -9.24 -4.26 -7.48
N GLU A 63 -10.55 -4.46 -7.33
CA GLU A 63 -11.23 -5.68 -7.79
C GLU A 63 -11.21 -5.78 -9.32
N GLU A 64 -11.43 -4.66 -10.02
CA GLU A 64 -11.34 -4.59 -11.49
C GLU A 64 -9.90 -4.76 -11.99
N CYS A 65 -8.90 -4.35 -11.21
CA CYS A 65 -7.49 -4.40 -11.63
C CYS A 65 -6.80 -5.74 -11.34
N MET A 66 -7.14 -6.40 -10.23
CA MET A 66 -6.40 -7.56 -9.70
C MET A 66 -7.30 -8.70 -9.20
N GLY A 67 -8.62 -8.62 -9.40
CA GLY A 67 -9.56 -9.64 -8.94
C GLY A 67 -9.34 -11.02 -9.56
N ASP A 68 -8.74 -11.08 -10.74
CA ASP A 68 -8.41 -12.35 -11.42
C ASP A 68 -7.15 -13.04 -10.85
N ILE A 69 -6.32 -12.29 -10.12
CA ILE A 69 -5.00 -12.75 -9.63
C ILE A 69 -5.04 -12.94 -8.10
N LEU A 70 -5.80 -12.09 -7.41
CA LEU A 70 -5.82 -12.01 -5.94
C LEU A 70 -7.26 -11.93 -5.42
N ASP A 71 -7.51 -12.56 -4.27
CA ASP A 71 -8.78 -12.43 -3.53
C ASP A 71 -8.90 -11.05 -2.86
N VAL A 72 -9.15 -10.01 -3.67
CA VAL A 72 -9.23 -8.59 -3.23
C VAL A 72 -10.20 -8.41 -2.07
N LYS A 73 -11.33 -9.12 -2.06
CA LYS A 73 -12.34 -9.05 -0.98
C LYS A 73 -11.77 -9.51 0.36
N LYS A 74 -11.04 -10.63 0.37
CA LYS A 74 -10.40 -11.17 1.57
C LYS A 74 -9.32 -10.23 2.09
N ILE A 75 -8.52 -9.67 1.18
CA ILE A 75 -7.44 -8.72 1.53
C ILE A 75 -8.03 -7.45 2.17
N LYS A 76 -9.10 -6.89 1.60
CA LYS A 76 -9.78 -5.71 2.17
C LYS A 76 -10.41 -5.98 3.52
N GLU A 77 -10.99 -7.16 3.72
CA GLU A 77 -11.56 -7.56 5.01
C GLU A 77 -10.46 -7.67 6.09
N GLU A 78 -9.34 -8.31 5.78
CA GLU A 78 -8.20 -8.42 6.70
C GLU A 78 -7.58 -7.05 7.01
N ALA A 79 -7.44 -6.18 6.00
CA ALA A 79 -7.00 -4.80 6.18
C ALA A 79 -7.93 -4.01 7.12
N ARG A 80 -9.24 -4.20 6.99
CA ARG A 80 -10.23 -3.59 7.87
C ARG A 80 -10.10 -4.09 9.31
N LYS A 81 -10.00 -5.42 9.51
CA LYS A 81 -9.81 -6.02 10.84
C LYS A 81 -8.53 -5.51 11.51
N ARG A 82 -7.47 -5.28 10.72
CA ARG A 82 -6.21 -4.70 11.20
C ARG A 82 -6.41 -3.23 11.60
N ALA A 83 -7.06 -2.43 10.77
CA ALA A 83 -7.36 -1.02 11.08
C ALA A 83 -8.21 -0.87 12.35
N GLU A 84 -9.15 -1.80 12.60
CA GLU A 84 -9.96 -1.84 13.82
C GLU A 84 -9.13 -2.18 15.07
N LYS A 85 -8.03 -2.92 14.94
CA LYS A 85 -7.12 -3.28 16.05
C LYS A 85 -6.05 -2.23 16.34
N ASP A 86 -5.52 -1.60 15.29
CA ASP A 86 -4.44 -0.60 15.37
C ASP A 86 -4.96 0.84 15.61
N GLY A 87 -6.27 1.06 15.53
CA GLY A 87 -6.88 2.36 15.78
C GLY A 87 -6.82 2.75 17.25
N ASP A 88 -5.92 3.65 17.63
CA ASP A 88 -5.92 4.24 18.98
C ASP A 88 -7.15 5.15 19.15
N PRO A 89 -8.13 4.76 19.99
CA PRO A 89 -9.39 5.50 20.10
C PRO A 89 -9.19 6.90 20.69
N LYS A 90 -8.15 7.08 21.52
CA LYS A 90 -7.82 8.39 22.11
C LYS A 90 -7.25 9.34 21.05
N PHE A 91 -6.50 8.83 20.07
CA PHE A 91 -6.02 9.64 18.94
C PHE A 91 -7.18 10.16 18.08
N VAL A 92 -8.16 9.31 17.76
CA VAL A 92 -9.32 9.71 16.94
C VAL A 92 -10.16 10.77 17.66
N GLU A 93 -10.43 10.58 18.96
CA GLU A 93 -11.16 11.56 19.77
C GLU A 93 -10.41 12.90 19.80
N LYS A 94 -9.10 12.87 20.09
CA LYS A 94 -8.26 14.07 20.14
C LYS A 94 -8.21 14.82 18.81
N VAL A 95 -8.10 14.12 17.68
CA VAL A 95 -8.15 14.73 16.35
C VAL A 95 -9.54 15.32 16.08
N SER A 96 -10.61 14.64 16.50
CA SER A 96 -11.98 15.14 16.33
C SER A 96 -12.24 16.43 17.12
N GLU A 97 -11.71 16.54 18.35
CA GLU A 97 -11.76 17.79 19.13
C GLU A 97 -10.95 18.91 18.48
N MET A 98 -9.75 18.61 17.97
CA MET A 98 -8.94 19.58 17.23
C MET A 98 -9.66 20.10 15.98
N ILE A 99 -10.37 19.23 15.23
CA ILE A 99 -11.13 19.61 14.04
C ILE A 99 -12.32 20.51 14.44
N LYS A 100 -13.04 20.18 15.51
CA LYS A 100 -14.15 21.01 16.04
C LYS A 100 -13.64 22.39 16.43
N LYS A 101 -12.59 22.45 17.24
CA LYS A 101 -11.97 23.72 17.67
C LYS A 101 -11.50 24.57 16.49
N LYS A 102 -10.87 23.95 15.49
CA LYS A 102 -10.42 24.66 14.27
C LYS A 102 -11.58 25.14 13.39
N ARG A 103 -12.73 24.47 13.43
CA ARG A 103 -13.97 24.88 12.75
C ARG A 103 -14.66 26.04 13.48
N GLU A 104 -14.54 26.11 14.81
CA GLU A 104 -15.02 27.22 15.63
C GLU A 104 -14.09 28.45 15.52
N GLU A 105 -12.77 28.25 15.44
CA GLU A 105 -11.77 29.31 15.23
C GLU A 105 -11.78 29.86 13.79
N LYS A 106 -12.13 29.03 12.79
CA LYS A 106 -12.45 29.48 11.44
C LYS A 106 -13.95 29.75 11.34
N GLY A 107 -14.41 30.76 12.06
CA GLY A 107 -15.67 31.43 11.74
C GLY A 107 -15.73 31.69 10.24
N CYS A 108 -16.83 31.31 9.62
CA CYS A 108 -17.16 31.62 8.25
C CYS A 108 -17.31 33.15 8.14
N ASP A 109 -16.21 33.87 7.99
CA ASP A 109 -16.21 35.21 7.43
C ASP A 109 -16.07 35.04 5.91
N SER A 110 -17.23 34.93 5.27
CA SER A 110 -17.42 35.33 3.89
C SER A 110 -18.88 35.70 3.75
N GLU A 111 -19.18 36.94 4.15
CA GLU A 111 -20.10 37.77 3.35
C GLU A 111 -19.52 37.97 1.94
#